data_AF-W2TP50-F1
#
_entry.id   AF-W2TP50-F1
#
_cell.length_a   1.000
_cell.length_b   1.000
_cell.length_c   1.000
_cell.angle_alpha   90.00
_cell.angle_beta   90.00
_cell.angle_gamma   90.00
#
_symmetry.space_group_name_H-M   'P 1'
#
loop_
_entity.id
_entity.type
_entity.pdbx_description
1 polymer ?
#
loop_
_entity_poly.entity_id
_entity_poly.type
_entity_poly.pdbx_seq_one_letter_code
_entity_poly.pdbx_strand_id
1 'polypeptide(L)'
;MHRLTLLFLALSVTIEAASPTWSAWGEWGAVCTECSGAISRGRSRVCIPGDDLTLCSGSRLEEELCIDCTGHWNEWSEGTVCSDDCGLCGKYTRLRECTNAAGCPTPTCE
;
A
#
# COMPACT_ATOMS: atom_id res chain seq x y z
N MET A 1 -18.05 74.23 26.60
CA MET A 1 -18.58 73.02 25.92
C MET A 1 -17.82 72.83 24.63
N HIS A 2 -16.96 71.81 24.52
CA HIS A 2 -16.73 71.04 23.29
C HIS A 2 -15.90 69.81 23.69
N ARG A 3 -16.56 68.65 23.64
CA ARG A 3 -16.00 67.34 23.99
C ARG A 3 -14.81 67.02 23.08
N LEU A 4 -13.65 66.75 23.66
CA LEU A 4 -12.59 66.04 22.97
C LEU A 4 -13.01 64.56 22.91
N THR A 5 -13.48 64.11 21.75
CA THR A 5 -13.81 62.70 21.51
C THR A 5 -12.51 61.98 21.15
N LEU A 6 -11.93 61.25 22.10
CA LEU A 6 -10.77 60.39 21.87
C LEU A 6 -11.20 59.17 21.05
N LEU A 7 -10.80 59.11 19.78
CA LEU A 7 -10.92 57.94 18.92
C LEU A 7 -9.82 56.94 19.29
N PHE A 8 -10.17 55.93 20.09
CA PHE A 8 -9.32 54.76 20.31
C PHE A 8 -9.41 53.84 19.09
N LEU A 9 -8.43 53.94 18.19
CA LEU A 9 -8.20 52.93 17.15
C LEU A 9 -7.69 51.66 17.83
N ALA A 10 -8.59 50.69 18.04
CA ALA A 10 -8.21 49.34 18.44
C ALA A 10 -7.48 48.68 17.25
N LEU A 11 -6.14 48.71 17.27
CA LEU A 11 -5.33 47.92 16.36
C LEU A 11 -5.46 46.45 16.79
N SER A 12 -6.41 45.73 16.22
CA SER A 12 -6.52 44.28 16.43
C SER A 12 -5.32 43.61 15.76
N VAL A 13 -4.30 43.30 16.54
CA VAL A 13 -3.22 42.39 16.13
C VAL A 13 -3.84 41.00 16.11
N THR A 14 -4.31 40.55 14.94
CA THR A 14 -4.67 39.16 14.75
C THR A 14 -3.38 38.36 14.67
N ILE A 15 -3.05 37.66 15.75
CA ILE A 15 -1.99 36.64 15.73
C ILE A 15 -2.60 35.45 15.00
N GLU A 16 -2.21 35.25 13.74
CA GLU A 16 -2.58 34.06 12.99
C GLU A 16 -1.80 32.89 13.59
N ALA A 17 -2.49 32.05 14.37
CA ALA A 17 -1.90 30.86 14.97
C ALA A 17 -1.52 29.88 13.87
N ALA A 18 -0.30 29.34 13.93
CA ALA A 18 0.15 28.34 12.98
C ALA A 18 -0.68 27.06 13.17
N SER A 19 -1.28 26.59 12.08
CA SER A 19 -2.02 25.32 12.04
C SER A 19 -1.05 24.13 11.99
N PRO A 20 -1.48 22.93 12.43
CA PRO A 20 -0.63 21.76 12.44
C PRO A 20 -0.28 21.34 11.02
N THR A 21 0.98 21.00 10.79
CA THR A 21 1.48 20.65 9.45
C THR A 21 2.23 19.34 9.47
N TRP A 22 2.13 18.60 8.36
CA TRP A 22 2.93 17.42 8.15
C TRP A 22 4.31 17.80 7.61
N SER A 23 5.35 17.14 8.11
CA SER A 23 6.65 17.14 7.45
C SER A 23 6.54 16.53 6.04
N ALA A 24 7.60 16.69 5.25
CA ALA A 24 7.79 15.81 4.10
C ALA A 24 7.75 14.34 4.54
N TRP A 25 7.27 13.48 3.66
CA TRP A 25 7.41 12.04 3.85
C TRP A 25 8.89 11.66 3.88
N GLY A 26 9.23 10.75 4.79
CA GLY A 26 10.51 10.08 4.78
C GLY A 26 10.63 9.12 3.60
N GLU A 27 11.83 8.56 3.45
CA GLU A 27 12.10 7.57 2.42
C GLU A 27 11.22 6.33 2.57
N TRP A 28 10.92 5.72 1.44
CA TRP A 28 10.32 4.40 1.42
C TRP A 28 11.27 3.37 2.03
N GLY A 29 10.69 2.40 2.74
CA GLY A 29 11.40 1.18 3.12
C GLY A 29 11.99 0.47 1.89
N ALA A 30 12.91 -0.46 2.16
CA ALA A 30 13.62 -1.20 1.12
C ALA A 30 12.64 -1.86 0.12
N VAL A 31 13.08 -1.94 -1.14
CA VAL A 31 12.32 -2.64 -2.18
C VAL A 31 12.21 -4.11 -1.83
N CYS A 32 11.02 -4.66 -2.05
CA CYS A 32 10.71 -6.05 -1.81
C CYS A 32 11.23 -6.87 -2.99
N THR A 33 12.20 -7.75 -2.74
CA THR A 33 12.89 -8.49 -3.81
C THR A 33 12.32 -9.89 -4.02
N GLU A 34 11.74 -10.49 -2.99
CA GLU A 34 11.29 -11.89 -3.01
C GLU A 34 10.09 -12.11 -2.07
N CYS A 35 9.26 -13.11 -2.40
CA CYS A 35 8.13 -13.54 -1.57
C CYS A 35 8.52 -14.23 -0.25
N SER A 36 9.81 -14.48 -0.03
CA SER A 36 10.39 -14.94 1.22
C SER A 36 10.62 -13.81 2.24
N GLY A 37 10.59 -12.55 1.77
CA GLY A 37 10.87 -11.35 2.55
C GLY A 37 9.62 -10.51 2.85
N ALA A 38 9.81 -9.21 3.04
CA ALA A 38 8.69 -8.29 3.19
C ALA A 38 7.90 -8.18 1.86
N ILE A 39 6.58 -8.27 1.94
CA ILE A 39 5.67 -8.13 0.78
C ILE A 39 5.07 -6.72 0.65
N SER A 40 5.25 -5.90 1.68
CA SER A 40 4.89 -4.49 1.72
C SER A 40 6.08 -3.65 2.17
N ARG A 41 6.08 -2.39 1.76
CA ARG A 41 7.01 -1.37 2.26
C ARG A 41 6.23 -0.18 2.77
N GLY A 42 6.80 0.52 3.74
CA GLY A 42 6.17 1.68 4.34
C GLY A 42 7.10 2.89 4.34
N ARG A 43 6.51 4.06 4.47
CA ARG A 43 7.19 5.32 4.80
C ARG A 43 6.43 6.03 5.92
N SER A 44 7.11 6.98 6.55
CA SER A 44 6.54 7.74 7.66
C SER A 44 6.78 9.23 7.53
N ARG A 45 5.96 10.02 8.19
CA ARG A 45 6.10 11.46 8.30
C ARG A 45 5.87 11.89 9.75
N VAL A 46 6.37 13.07 10.09
CA VAL A 46 6.26 13.63 11.43
C VAL A 46 5.19 14.73 11.41
N CYS A 47 4.31 14.71 12.40
CA CYS A 47 3.39 15.82 12.61
C CYS A 47 4.10 16.92 13.39
N ILE A 48 4.02 18.14 12.89
CA ILE A 48 4.46 19.35 13.57
C ILE A 48 3.19 19.99 14.17
N PRO A 49 3.02 19.98 15.51
CA PRO A 49 1.84 20.55 16.14
C PRO A 49 1.67 22.05 15.86
N GLY A 50 0.42 22.52 15.84
CA GLY A 50 0.12 23.94 15.79
C GLY A 50 0.44 24.65 17.10
N ASP A 51 0.37 25.98 17.11
CA ASP A 51 0.66 26.79 18.30
C ASP A 51 -0.32 26.52 19.46
N ASP A 52 -1.54 26.07 19.13
CA ASP A 52 -2.57 25.64 20.06
C ASP A 52 -2.44 24.16 20.48
N LEU A 53 -1.30 23.53 20.18
CA LEU A 53 -1.00 22.11 20.40
C LEU A 53 -1.95 21.16 19.65
N THR A 54 -2.68 21.66 18.65
CA THR A 54 -3.45 20.77 17.79
C THR A 54 -2.53 19.85 16.99
N LEU A 55 -3.04 18.64 16.75
CA LEU A 55 -2.32 17.60 16.02
C LEU A 55 -2.87 17.47 14.61
N CYS A 56 -2.03 16.94 13.73
CA CYS A 56 -2.35 16.72 12.33
C CYS A 56 -3.39 15.60 12.20
N SER A 57 -4.35 15.82 11.30
CA SER A 57 -5.31 14.79 10.92
C SER A 57 -4.73 13.84 9.86
N GLY A 58 -5.08 12.56 9.96
CA GLY A 58 -4.66 11.50 9.05
C GLY A 58 -3.50 10.63 9.57
N SER A 59 -3.10 9.66 8.77
CA SER A 59 -2.06 8.70 9.19
C SER A 59 -0.65 9.30 9.12
N ARG A 60 0.19 8.91 10.09
CA ARG A 60 1.64 9.15 10.07
C ARG A 60 2.40 8.09 9.25
N LEU A 61 1.77 6.96 8.96
CA LEU A 61 2.32 5.84 8.21
C LEU A 61 1.58 5.70 6.88
N GLU A 62 2.34 5.41 5.84
CA GLU A 62 1.82 5.01 4.55
C GLU A 62 2.49 3.70 4.17
N GLU A 63 1.71 2.74 3.70
CA GLU A 63 2.16 1.40 3.33
C GLU A 63 1.63 1.06 1.94
N GLU A 64 2.44 0.36 1.15
CA GLU A 64 2.04 -0.18 -0.14
C GLU A 64 2.55 -1.61 -0.31
N LEU A 65 1.80 -2.41 -1.06
CA LEU A 65 2.27 -3.69 -1.56
C LEU A 65 3.33 -3.43 -2.63
N CYS A 66 4.52 -3.97 -2.41
CA CYS A 66 5.65 -3.86 -3.31
C CYS A 66 5.77 -5.10 -4.21
N ILE A 67 5.28 -6.26 -3.75
CA ILE A 67 5.20 -7.49 -4.53
C ILE A 67 3.92 -8.24 -4.20
N ASP A 68 3.21 -8.70 -5.21
CA ASP A 68 2.09 -9.62 -5.03
C ASP A 68 2.63 -11.05 -4.95
N CYS A 69 2.50 -11.65 -3.78
CA CYS A 69 2.91 -13.04 -3.51
C CYS A 69 1.73 -14.00 -3.48
N THR A 70 0.56 -13.56 -3.93
CA THR A 70 -0.58 -14.43 -4.12
C THR A 70 -0.21 -15.50 -5.15
N GLY A 71 -0.39 -16.76 -4.75
CA GLY A 71 -0.11 -17.89 -5.61
C GLY A 71 -1.26 -18.11 -6.57
N HIS A 72 -0.95 -18.14 -7.86
CA HIS A 72 -1.93 -18.42 -8.90
C HIS A 72 -1.45 -19.55 -9.80
N TRP A 73 -2.38 -20.43 -10.16
CA TRP A 73 -2.13 -21.43 -11.19
C TRP A 73 -2.13 -20.75 -12.56
N ASN A 74 -1.10 -21.05 -13.34
CA ASN A 74 -1.04 -20.65 -14.74
C ASN A 74 -2.06 -21.46 -15.56
N GLU A 75 -2.26 -21.05 -16.81
CA GLU A 75 -3.04 -21.84 -17.76
C GLU A 75 -2.45 -23.25 -17.93
N TRP A 76 -3.32 -24.20 -18.23
CA TRP A 76 -2.87 -25.55 -18.57
C TRP A 76 -2.03 -25.50 -19.85
N SER A 77 -0.90 -26.21 -19.84
CA SER A 77 -0.12 -26.48 -21.03
C SER A 77 -0.97 -27.21 -22.07
N GLU A 78 -0.52 -27.17 -23.31
CA GLU A 78 -1.01 -28.10 -24.31
C GLU A 78 -0.80 -29.54 -23.81
N GLY A 79 -1.82 -30.38 -24.01
CA GLY A 79 -1.77 -31.77 -23.60
C GLY A 79 -0.81 -32.56 -24.47
N THR A 80 -0.20 -33.60 -23.92
CA THR A 80 0.53 -34.59 -24.73
C THR A 80 -0.41 -35.23 -25.75
N VAL A 81 0.15 -35.74 -26.84
CA VAL A 81 -0.61 -36.61 -27.74
C VAL A 81 -1.17 -37.78 -26.94
N CYS A 82 -2.38 -38.21 -27.29
CA CYS A 82 -3.00 -39.39 -26.71
C CYS A 82 -2.07 -40.59 -26.88
N SER A 83 -1.88 -41.39 -25.83
CA SER A 83 -1.00 -42.57 -25.86
C SER A 83 -1.53 -43.73 -26.71
N ASP A 84 -2.66 -43.54 -27.39
CA ASP A 84 -3.35 -44.55 -28.18
C ASP A 84 -3.78 -43.93 -29.50
N ASP A 85 -3.44 -44.60 -30.59
CA ASP A 85 -3.73 -44.17 -31.97
C ASP A 85 -5.12 -44.63 -32.44
N CYS A 86 -5.70 -45.68 -31.83
CA CYS A 86 -6.96 -46.28 -32.30
C CYS A 86 -7.82 -47.03 -31.25
N GLY A 87 -7.69 -46.75 -29.96
CA GLY A 87 -8.46 -47.40 -28.89
C GLY A 87 -9.11 -46.46 -27.85
N LEU A 88 -9.93 -47.06 -26.98
CA LEU A 88 -10.70 -46.38 -25.93
C LEU A 88 -9.92 -46.17 -24.62
N CYS A 89 -8.62 -46.53 -24.59
CA CYS A 89 -7.83 -46.63 -23.36
C CYS A 89 -6.70 -45.59 -23.26
N GLY A 90 -6.59 -44.71 -24.27
CA GLY A 90 -5.54 -43.71 -24.34
C GLY A 90 -5.58 -42.71 -23.19
N LYS A 91 -4.40 -42.28 -22.77
CA LYS A 91 -4.21 -41.24 -21.76
C LYS A 91 -3.43 -40.09 -22.36
N TYR A 92 -3.67 -38.90 -21.83
CA TYR A 92 -2.82 -37.74 -22.08
C TYR A 92 -2.54 -37.02 -20.77
N THR A 93 -1.46 -36.25 -20.76
CA THR A 93 -1.06 -35.46 -19.60
C THR A 93 -0.98 -34.00 -20.01
N ARG A 94 -1.35 -33.12 -19.10
CA ARG A 94 -1.17 -31.67 -19.22
C ARG A 94 -0.58 -31.16 -17.92
N LEU A 95 0.21 -30.11 -18.00
CA LEU A 95 0.90 -29.53 -16.86
C LEU A 95 0.41 -28.11 -16.63
N ARG A 96 0.50 -27.64 -15.40
CA ARG A 96 0.38 -26.22 -15.08
C ARG A 96 1.37 -25.92 -13.96
N GLU A 97 1.91 -24.72 -13.98
CA GLU A 97 2.83 -24.27 -12.95
C GLU A 97 2.13 -23.27 -12.05
N CYS A 98 2.56 -23.22 -10.80
CA CYS A 98 2.14 -22.18 -9.87
C CYS A 98 3.14 -21.04 -9.94
N THR A 99 2.65 -19.84 -10.21
CA THR A 99 3.44 -18.62 -9.99
C THR A 99 3.33 -18.23 -8.51
N ASN A 100 4.44 -17.86 -7.87
CA ASN A 100 4.56 -17.61 -6.43
C ASN A 100 4.19 -18.83 -5.57
N ALA A 101 5.07 -19.84 -5.57
CA ALA A 101 4.89 -21.13 -4.90
C ALA A 101 4.49 -21.04 -3.41
N ALA A 102 4.90 -19.98 -2.70
CA ALA A 102 4.55 -19.77 -1.30
C ALA A 102 3.04 -19.53 -1.06
N GLY A 103 2.32 -19.03 -2.08
CA GLY A 103 0.91 -18.69 -1.98
C GLY A 103 -0.05 -19.69 -2.63
N CYS A 104 0.44 -20.74 -3.31
CA CYS A 104 -0.45 -21.66 -4.00
C CYS A 104 -1.07 -22.69 -3.06
N PRO A 105 -2.38 -22.94 -3.18
CA PRO A 105 -3.01 -24.03 -2.46
C PRO A 105 -2.38 -25.37 -2.90
N THR A 106 -2.12 -26.24 -1.93
CA THR A 106 -1.63 -27.60 -2.20
C THR A 106 -2.60 -28.30 -3.15
N PRO A 107 -2.12 -28.92 -4.25
CA PRO A 107 -3.01 -29.64 -5.16
C PRO A 107 -3.70 -30.76 -4.40
N THR A 108 -5.00 -30.64 -4.20
CA THR A 108 -5.85 -31.71 -3.70
C THR A 108 -6.18 -32.63 -4.87
N CYS A 109 -5.83 -33.91 -4.75
CA CYS A 109 -6.36 -34.92 -5.65
C CYS A 109 -7.84 -35.14 -5.27
N GLU A 110 -8.77 -34.70 -6.14
CA GLU A 110 -10.14 -35.23 -6.17
C GLU A 110 -10.23 -36.39 -7.16
#